data_AF-A0A0G1ULY6-F1
#
_entry.id   AF-A0A0G1ULY6-F1
#
_cell.length_a   1.000
_cell.length_b   1.000
_cell.length_c   1.000
_cell.angle_alpha   90.00
_cell.angle_beta   90.00
_cell.angle_gamma   90.00
#
_symmetry.space_group_name_H-M   'P 1'
#
loop_
_entity.id
_entity.type
_entity.pdbx_description
1 polymer ?
#
loop_
_entity_poly.entity_id
_entity_poly.type
_entity_poly.pdbx_seq_one_letter_code
_entity_poly.pdbx_strand_id
1 'polypeptide(L)'
;MNGDGLYLELEYTGPADPWVVENIIPSLTAVKVSRKQAIEKVKEFVGNTKPYIMAYVNQYDVIYTYKLFGNVEKPFFWIPIDFGSILFGYGIDPEAYFPKDKKNFFKQIGIDASKYREHNALDDAKLLREVYLKMTA
;
A
#
# COMPACT_ATOMS: atom_id res chain seq x y z
N MET A 1 -7.01 10.05 10.93
CA MET A 1 -7.27 9.02 9.90
C MET A 1 -8.47 8.19 10.34
N ASN A 2 -9.63 8.38 9.72
CA ASN A 2 -10.92 7.76 10.11
C ASN A 2 -11.00 6.24 9.88
N GLY A 3 -10.06 5.66 9.10
CA GLY A 3 -9.98 4.21 8.87
C GLY A 3 -10.63 3.75 7.56
N ASP A 4 -11.11 4.68 6.74
CA ASP A 4 -11.66 4.36 5.42
C ASP A 4 -10.59 3.70 4.52
N GLY A 5 -11.04 2.83 3.62
CA GLY A 5 -10.16 2.10 2.71
C GLY A 5 -10.78 1.93 1.33
N LEU A 6 -9.93 1.94 0.30
CA LEU A 6 -10.28 1.69 -1.09
C LEU A 6 -9.40 0.54 -1.60
N TYR A 7 -10.02 -0.46 -2.21
CA TYR A 7 -9.33 -1.56 -2.89
C TYR A 7 -9.90 -1.73 -4.29
N LEU A 8 -9.01 -1.84 -5.28
CA LEU A 8 -9.36 -1.92 -6.69
C LEU A 8 -8.46 -2.95 -7.36
N GLU A 9 -9.05 -3.82 -8.16
CA GLU A 9 -8.33 -4.72 -9.05
C GLU A 9 -8.46 -4.20 -10.47
N LEU A 10 -7.35 -4.00 -11.16
CA LEU A 10 -7.35 -3.40 -12.49
C LEU A 10 -7.37 -4.47 -13.57
N GLU A 11 -8.03 -4.16 -14.68
CA GLU A 11 -7.90 -4.93 -15.92
C GLU A 11 -6.44 -4.93 -16.40
N TYR A 12 -5.92 -6.12 -16.71
CA TYR A 12 -4.57 -6.30 -17.23
C TYR A 12 -4.57 -7.46 -18.23
N THR A 13 -3.99 -7.21 -19.41
CA THR A 13 -3.92 -8.17 -20.53
C THR A 13 -2.49 -8.51 -20.93
N GLY A 14 -1.49 -8.04 -20.17
CA GLY A 14 -0.08 -8.32 -20.44
C GLY A 14 0.43 -9.58 -19.74
N PRO A 15 1.70 -9.94 -19.97
CA PRO A 15 2.33 -11.04 -19.27
C PRO A 15 2.48 -10.73 -17.78
N ALA A 16 2.31 -11.75 -16.94
CA ALA A 16 2.61 -11.68 -15.52
C ALA A 16 3.85 -12.53 -15.22
N ASP A 17 4.67 -12.06 -14.28
CA ASP A 17 5.79 -12.84 -13.76
C ASP A 17 5.28 -14.15 -13.12
N PRO A 18 6.01 -15.28 -13.24
CA PRO A 18 5.57 -16.55 -12.64
C PRO A 18 5.24 -16.46 -11.15
N TRP A 19 6.00 -15.68 -10.39
CA TRP A 19 5.73 -15.49 -8.96
C TRP A 19 4.39 -14.78 -8.74
N VAL A 20 4.04 -13.80 -9.59
CA VAL A 20 2.75 -13.10 -9.54
C VAL A 20 1.59 -14.03 -9.89
N VAL A 21 1.78 -14.91 -10.87
CA VAL A 21 0.77 -15.92 -11.26
C VAL A 21 0.47 -16.86 -10.10
N GLU A 22 1.49 -17.27 -9.35
CA GLU A 22 1.35 -18.19 -8.22
C GLU A 22 0.81 -17.52 -6.95
N ASN A 23 1.29 -16.31 -6.63
CA ASN A 23 1.09 -15.71 -5.31
C ASN A 23 0.04 -14.58 -5.27
N ILE A 24 -0.16 -13.87 -6.39
CA ILE A 24 -1.04 -12.69 -6.44
C ILE A 24 -2.35 -12.99 -7.16
N ILE A 25 -2.30 -13.50 -8.39
CA ILE A 25 -3.51 -13.69 -9.21
C ILE A 25 -4.60 -14.51 -8.50
N PRO A 26 -4.29 -15.59 -7.76
CA PRO A 26 -5.30 -16.37 -7.05
C PRO A 26 -6.01 -15.61 -5.92
N SER A 27 -5.39 -14.54 -5.38
CA SER A 27 -5.99 -13.71 -4.32
C SER A 27 -6.92 -12.62 -4.86
N LEU A 28 -6.94 -12.42 -6.18
CA LEU A 28 -7.76 -11.40 -6.85
C LEU A 28 -9.20 -11.87 -7.03
N THR A 29 -10.12 -11.30 -6.25
CA THR A 29 -11.53 -11.71 -6.22
C THR A 29 -12.49 -10.59 -6.58
N ALA A 30 -12.02 -9.35 -6.70
CA ALA A 30 -12.87 -8.20 -6.99
C ALA A 30 -13.24 -8.13 -8.47
N VAL A 31 -14.32 -7.41 -8.76
CA VAL A 31 -14.64 -7.04 -10.15
C VAL A 31 -13.55 -6.11 -10.64
N LYS A 32 -12.89 -6.51 -11.74
CA LYS A 32 -11.82 -5.72 -12.33
C LYS A 32 -12.38 -4.42 -12.90
N VAL A 33 -11.63 -3.35 -12.75
CA VAL A 33 -11.97 -2.02 -13.26
C VAL A 33 -10.97 -1.57 -14.31
N SER A 34 -11.45 -0.82 -15.28
CA SER A 34 -10.59 -0.12 -16.23
C SER A 34 -9.75 0.94 -15.52
N ARG A 35 -8.64 1.36 -16.14
CA ARG A 35 -7.80 2.46 -15.64
C ARG A 35 -8.60 3.75 -15.40
N LYS A 36 -9.55 4.08 -16.28
CA LYS A 36 -10.39 5.27 -16.15
C LYS A 36 -11.24 5.21 -14.87
N GLN A 37 -11.93 4.09 -14.66
CA GLN A 37 -12.73 3.88 -13.45
C GLN A 37 -11.88 3.90 -12.18
N ALA A 38 -10.67 3.35 -12.22
CA ALA A 38 -9.76 3.39 -11.08
C ALA A 38 -9.38 4.83 -10.70
N ILE A 39 -9.03 5.69 -11.67
CA ILE A 39 -8.71 7.10 -11.43
C ILE A 39 -9.91 7.83 -10.80
N GLU A 40 -11.11 7.64 -11.34
CA GLU A 40 -12.34 8.26 -10.84
C GLU A 40 -12.58 7.86 -9.37
N LYS A 41 -12.49 6.56 -9.06
CA LYS A 41 -12.67 6.04 -7.70
C LYS A 41 -11.61 6.53 -6.71
N VAL A 42 -10.36 6.63 -7.14
CA VAL A 42 -9.29 7.19 -6.28
C VAL A 42 -9.53 8.68 -6.01
N LYS A 43 -9.95 9.46 -7.02
CA LYS A 43 -10.28 10.88 -6.84
C LYS A 43 -11.45 11.08 -5.89
N GLU A 44 -12.49 10.28 -6.04
CA GLU A 44 -13.66 10.31 -5.14
C GLU A 44 -13.26 9.97 -3.70
N PHE A 45 -12.47 8.91 -3.52
CA PHE A 45 -12.03 8.46 -2.20
C PHE A 45 -11.12 9.47 -1.49
N VAL A 46 -10.16 10.07 -2.20
CA VAL A 46 -9.23 11.05 -1.61
C VAL A 46 -9.90 12.42 -1.40
N GLY A 47 -10.84 12.77 -2.28
CA GLY A 47 -11.50 14.07 -2.29
C GLY A 47 -10.52 15.23 -2.50
N ASN A 48 -10.86 16.39 -1.95
CA ASN A 48 -10.10 17.63 -2.12
C ASN A 48 -9.09 17.89 -0.98
N THR A 49 -8.73 16.85 -0.22
CA THR A 49 -7.87 16.98 0.97
C THR A 49 -6.38 17.10 0.63
N LYS A 50 -5.99 16.67 -0.57
CA LYS A 50 -4.62 16.69 -1.07
C LYS A 50 -3.60 16.12 -0.07
N PRO A 51 -3.71 14.84 0.33
CA PRO A 51 -2.80 14.25 1.32
C PRO A 51 -1.44 13.92 0.71
N TYR A 52 -0.46 13.58 1.55
CA TYR A 52 0.72 12.85 1.14
C TYR A 52 0.40 11.35 1.04
N ILE A 53 0.91 10.67 0.02
CA ILE A 53 0.84 9.21 -0.06
C ILE A 53 2.02 8.59 0.68
N MET A 54 1.80 7.45 1.34
CA MET A 54 2.83 6.73 2.06
C MET A 54 2.73 5.24 1.72
N ALA A 55 3.89 4.60 1.50
CA ALA A 55 4.00 3.16 1.32
C ALA A 55 5.35 2.67 1.87
N TYR A 56 5.46 1.38 2.13
CA TYR A 56 6.69 0.73 2.57
C TYR A 56 7.49 0.27 1.36
N VAL A 57 8.74 0.74 1.20
CA VAL A 57 9.58 0.45 0.02
C VAL A 57 8.85 0.86 -1.27
N ASN A 58 8.51 2.14 -1.35
CA ASN A 58 7.48 2.67 -2.25
C ASN A 58 7.91 2.90 -3.71
N GLN A 59 9.13 2.52 -4.11
CA GLN A 59 9.70 2.95 -5.40
C GLN A 59 8.83 2.48 -6.58
N TYR A 60 8.40 1.23 -6.56
CA TYR A 60 7.52 0.68 -7.61
C TYR A 60 6.05 1.11 -7.43
N ASP A 61 5.56 1.27 -6.20
CA ASP A 61 4.20 1.76 -5.92
C ASP A 61 3.98 3.16 -6.52
N VAL A 62 4.97 4.04 -6.34
CA VAL A 62 4.91 5.41 -6.84
C VAL A 62 4.99 5.43 -8.36
N ILE A 63 5.88 4.67 -8.97
CA ILE A 63 5.99 4.56 -10.44
C ILE A 63 4.65 4.08 -11.01
N TYR A 64 4.06 3.04 -10.42
CA TYR A 64 2.78 2.52 -10.89
C TYR A 64 1.64 3.52 -10.70
N THR A 65 1.60 4.20 -9.54
CA THR A 65 0.63 5.26 -9.25
C THR A 65 0.72 6.39 -10.28
N TYR A 66 1.92 6.82 -10.63
CA TYR A 66 2.10 7.86 -11.65
C TYR A 66 1.73 7.37 -13.04
N LYS A 67 2.04 6.11 -13.39
CA LYS A 67 1.62 5.50 -14.65
C LYS A 67 0.09 5.37 -14.75
N LEU A 68 -0.58 5.07 -13.63
CA LEU A 68 -2.04 4.99 -13.57
C LEU A 68 -2.67 6.34 -13.94
N PHE A 69 -2.19 7.42 -13.34
CA PHE A 69 -2.74 8.76 -13.58
C PHE A 69 -2.25 9.37 -14.90
N GLY A 70 -1.03 9.07 -15.35
CA GLY A 70 -0.41 9.75 -16.48
C GLY A 70 -0.46 11.28 -16.32
N ASN A 71 -1.02 11.95 -17.32
CA ASN A 71 -1.23 13.41 -17.35
C ASN A 71 -2.45 13.89 -16.56
N VAL A 72 -3.25 12.99 -15.99
CA VAL A 72 -4.39 13.36 -15.15
C VAL A 72 -3.87 13.93 -13.81
N GLU A 73 -4.47 15.06 -13.40
CA GLU A 73 -4.20 15.66 -12.10
C GLU A 73 -4.48 14.67 -10.96
N LYS A 74 -3.54 14.58 -10.03
CA LYS A 74 -3.55 13.64 -8.90
C LYS A 74 -4.20 14.32 -7.69
N PRO A 75 -5.05 13.61 -6.92
CA PRO A 75 -5.70 14.19 -5.76
C PRO A 75 -4.81 14.25 -4.51
N PHE A 76 -3.48 14.08 -4.65
CA PHE A 76 -2.49 14.02 -3.57
C PHE A 76 -1.23 14.81 -3.94
N PHE A 77 -0.41 15.13 -2.94
CA PHE A 77 0.88 15.76 -3.18
C PHE A 77 1.82 14.86 -3.97
N TRP A 78 2.66 15.47 -4.81
CA TRP A 78 3.57 14.74 -5.67
C TRP A 78 4.63 13.98 -4.87
N ILE A 79 5.13 14.49 -3.75
CA ILE A 79 6.17 13.84 -2.96
C ILE A 79 5.58 12.64 -2.19
N PRO A 80 6.00 11.40 -2.46
CA PRO A 80 5.61 10.26 -1.66
C PRO A 80 6.46 10.16 -0.40
N ILE A 81 5.87 9.67 0.69
CA ILE A 81 6.58 9.36 1.93
C ILE A 81 6.96 7.89 1.92
N ASP A 82 8.25 7.61 2.11
CA ASP A 82 8.76 6.24 2.26
C ASP A 82 8.74 5.84 3.74
N PHE A 83 7.94 4.82 4.06
CA PHE A 83 7.82 4.34 5.42
C PHE A 83 9.09 3.62 5.90
N GLY A 84 9.86 3.01 4.99
CA GLY A 84 11.17 2.42 5.34
C GLY A 84 12.14 3.45 5.89
N SER A 85 12.19 4.63 5.26
CA SER A 85 12.95 5.79 5.75
C SER A 85 12.47 6.30 7.11
N ILE A 86 11.16 6.25 7.38
CA ILE A 86 10.62 6.57 8.72
C ILE A 86 11.14 5.57 9.75
N LEU A 87 11.05 4.26 9.49
CA LEU A 87 11.56 3.22 10.39
C LEU A 87 13.05 3.45 10.70
N PHE A 88 13.86 3.69 9.66
CA PHE A 88 15.28 4.00 9.81
C PHE A 88 15.53 5.23 10.67
N GLY A 89 14.75 6.31 10.48
CA GLY A 89 14.83 7.52 11.30
C GLY A 89 14.54 7.30 12.78
N TYR A 90 13.74 6.28 13.11
CA TYR A 90 13.46 5.85 14.49
C TYR A 90 14.48 4.82 15.03
N GLY A 91 15.54 4.50 14.28
CA GLY A 91 16.53 3.49 14.66
C GLY A 91 16.02 2.05 14.54
N ILE A 92 14.93 1.84 13.80
CA ILE A 92 14.35 0.52 13.51
C ILE A 92 14.92 0.06 12.16
N ASP A 93 15.38 -1.18 12.12
CA ASP A 93 15.78 -1.83 10.87
C ASP A 93 14.57 -1.90 9.92
N PRO A 94 14.59 -1.25 8.74
CA PRO A 94 13.45 -1.29 7.82
C PRO A 94 13.06 -2.72 7.44
N GLU A 95 14.03 -3.64 7.31
CA GLU A 95 13.81 -5.06 7.03
C GLU A 95 13.07 -5.80 8.17
N ALA A 96 12.92 -5.19 9.34
CA ALA A 96 12.10 -5.76 10.40
C ALA A 96 10.58 -5.65 10.11
N TYR A 97 10.19 -4.88 9.08
CA TYR A 97 8.80 -4.75 8.62
C TYR A 97 8.34 -5.95 7.77
N PHE A 98 8.79 -7.16 8.07
CA PHE A 98 8.30 -8.39 7.47
C PHE A 98 7.68 -9.29 8.54
N PRO A 99 6.41 -9.75 8.39
CA PRO A 99 5.74 -10.55 9.43
C PRO A 99 6.49 -11.81 9.85
N LYS A 100 7.33 -12.35 8.96
CA LYS A 100 8.16 -13.54 9.18
C LYS A 100 9.53 -13.24 9.82
N ASP A 101 9.84 -11.97 10.13
CA ASP A 101 11.12 -11.59 10.72
C ASP A 101 11.32 -12.20 12.12
N LYS A 102 12.55 -12.67 12.37
CA LYS A 102 12.95 -13.39 13.60
C LYS A 102 12.94 -12.49 14.84
N LYS A 103 13.05 -11.17 14.69
CA LYS A 103 12.94 -10.22 15.80
C LYS A 103 11.50 -9.77 16.06
N ASN A 104 10.56 -10.17 15.19
CA ASN A 104 9.12 -9.93 15.25
C ASN A 104 8.78 -8.52 15.76
N PHE A 105 9.23 -7.52 15.01
CA PHE A 105 8.96 -6.09 15.27
C PHE A 105 7.49 -5.83 15.59
N PHE A 106 6.57 -6.44 14.84
CA PHE A 106 5.13 -6.35 15.09
C PHE A 106 4.76 -6.77 16.53
N LYS A 107 5.28 -7.89 17.02
CA LYS A 107 5.08 -8.31 18.41
C LYS A 107 5.67 -7.32 19.42
N GLN A 108 6.83 -6.72 19.14
CA GLN A 108 7.44 -5.73 20.03
C GLN A 108 6.57 -4.49 20.21
N ILE A 109 5.90 -4.06 19.13
CA ILE A 109 4.97 -2.93 19.16
C ILE A 109 3.52 -3.35 19.46
N GLY A 110 3.28 -4.62 19.79
CA GLY A 110 1.97 -5.15 20.16
C GLY A 110 0.95 -5.15 19.01
N ILE A 111 1.40 -5.38 17.78
CA ILE A 111 0.58 -5.57 16.59
C ILE A 111 0.56 -7.06 16.23
N ASP A 112 -0.65 -7.57 15.97
CA ASP A 112 -0.86 -8.93 15.50
C ASP A 112 -0.98 -8.93 13.97
N ALA A 113 0.16 -9.11 13.29
CA ALA A 113 0.23 -9.11 11.83
C ALA A 113 -0.54 -10.28 11.19
N SER A 114 -0.87 -11.34 11.94
CA SER A 114 -1.59 -12.52 11.40
C SER A 114 -3.03 -12.22 10.98
N LYS A 115 -3.57 -11.07 11.40
CA LYS A 115 -4.90 -10.58 11.00
C LYS A 115 -4.95 -10.05 9.57
N TYR A 116 -3.79 -9.82 8.96
CA TYR A 116 -3.65 -9.25 7.63
C TYR A 116 -3.24 -10.33 6.64
N ARG A 117 -3.90 -10.38 5.48
CA ARG A 117 -3.55 -11.33 4.43
C ARG A 117 -2.28 -10.84 3.74
N GLU A 118 -1.24 -11.66 3.75
CA GLU A 118 -0.05 -11.41 2.93
C GLU A 118 -0.44 -11.28 1.46
N HIS A 119 0.21 -10.35 0.76
CA HIS A 119 0.02 -10.11 -0.66
C HIS A 119 -1.39 -9.59 -1.05
N ASN A 120 -2.10 -8.98 -0.09
CA ASN A 120 -3.32 -8.23 -0.35
C ASN A 120 -3.07 -6.74 -0.08
N ALA A 121 -3.08 -5.93 -1.14
CA ALA A 121 -2.69 -4.52 -1.06
C ALA A 121 -3.52 -3.68 -0.05
N LEU A 122 -4.79 -4.02 0.19
CA LEU A 122 -5.60 -3.32 1.19
C LEU A 122 -5.16 -3.67 2.61
N ASP A 123 -4.89 -4.94 2.86
CA ASP A 123 -4.45 -5.39 4.18
C ASP A 123 -3.02 -4.92 4.47
N ASP A 124 -2.14 -4.88 3.46
CA ASP A 124 -0.81 -4.26 3.55
C ASP A 124 -0.92 -2.77 3.94
N ALA A 125 -1.81 -2.01 3.30
CA ALA A 125 -2.05 -0.60 3.61
C ALA A 125 -2.65 -0.39 5.01
N LYS A 126 -3.54 -1.27 5.46
CA LYS A 126 -4.10 -1.22 6.83
C LYS A 126 -3.05 -1.53 7.88
N LEU A 127 -2.22 -2.55 7.65
CA LEU A 127 -1.10 -2.88 8.54
C LEU A 127 -0.14 -1.70 8.65
N LEU A 128 0.23 -1.07 7.53
CA LEU A 128 1.08 0.12 7.52
C LEU A 128 0.49 1.25 8.34
N ARG A 129 -0.81 1.54 8.18
CA ARG A 129 -1.50 2.53 9.01
C ARG A 129 -1.44 2.16 10.49
N GLU A 130 -1.69 0.90 10.85
CA GLU A 130 -1.67 0.47 12.26
C GLU A 130 -0.27 0.63 12.87
N VAL A 131 0.78 0.22 12.16
CA VAL A 131 2.17 0.39 12.60
C VAL A 131 2.51 1.87 12.76
N TYR A 132 2.21 2.69 11.75
CA TYR A 132 2.46 4.14 11.82
C TYR A 132 1.80 4.76 13.04
N LEU A 133 0.49 4.50 13.25
CA LEU A 133 -0.23 5.03 14.41
C LEU A 133 0.34 4.53 15.73
N LYS A 134 0.81 3.28 15.80
CA LYS A 134 1.43 2.72 17.01
C LYS A 134 2.77 3.39 17.34
N MET A 135 3.53 3.78 16.32
CA MET A 135 4.84 4.41 16.48
C MET A 135 4.75 5.91 16.79
N THR A 136 3.66 6.58 16.40
CA THR A 136 3.49 8.03 16.55
C THR A 136 2.47 8.43 17.62
N ALA A 137 1.90 7.47 18.35
CA ALA A 137 0.97 7.70 19.45
C ALA A 137 1.68 8.01 20.77
#